data_AF-A0A3D2AXT7-F1
#
_entry.id   AF-A0A3D2AXT7-F1
#
_cell.length_a   1.000
_cell.length_b   1.000
_cell.length_c   1.000
_cell.angle_alpha   90.00
_cell.angle_beta   90.00
_cell.angle_gamma   90.00
#
_symmetry.space_group_name_H-M   'P 1'
#
loop_
_entity.id
_entity.type
_entity.pdbx_description
1 polymer ?
#
loop_
_entity_poly.entity_id
_entity_poly.type
_entity_poly.pdbx_seq_one_letter_code
_entity_poly.pdbx_strand_id
1 'polypeptide(L)'
;MALLRVLCAQSFDIEPKFVTLEPDIKAMLKRCDAALLIGDAALFTDQDALGIEKIDLGEEWTAMTNLPFVWAFWAGRPGVVGSGDIAALTAARDAGVKASDAIATKFCEGDAEKVEIAVDYLRDNISFTLDDPARAGLKKFLEAAKDQRVVQLLPPLKYYEP
;
A
#
# COMPACT_ATOMS: atom_id res chain seq x y z
N MET A 1 -7.05 7.02 1.09
CA MET A 1 -8.35 6.86 1.80
C MET A 1 -9.33 5.89 1.14
N ALA A 2 -9.17 5.54 -0.14
CA ALA A 2 -10.16 4.70 -0.84
C ALA A 2 -10.34 3.30 -0.23
N LEU A 3 -9.24 2.58 0.04
CA LEU A 3 -9.30 1.26 0.68
C LEU A 3 -10.00 1.31 2.04
N LEU A 4 -9.61 2.26 2.91
CA LEU A 4 -10.26 2.40 4.23
C LEU A 4 -11.78 2.61 4.10
N ARG A 5 -12.24 3.42 3.14
CA ARG A 5 -13.68 3.59 2.89
C ARG A 5 -14.36 2.29 2.48
N VAL A 6 -13.71 1.47 1.66
CA VAL A 6 -14.22 0.16 1.27
C VAL A 6 -14.31 -0.77 2.49
N LEU A 7 -13.24 -0.85 3.30
CA LEU A 7 -13.22 -1.69 4.50
C LEU A 7 -14.26 -1.25 5.54
N CYS A 8 -14.40 0.06 5.78
CA CYS A 8 -15.43 0.60 6.65
C CYS A 8 -16.83 0.15 6.21
N ALA A 9 -17.14 0.22 4.92
CA ALA A 9 -18.46 -0.11 4.41
C ALA A 9 -18.73 -1.62 4.26
N GLN A 10 -17.71 -2.44 4.00
CA GLN A 10 -17.88 -3.84 3.62
C GLN A 10 -17.42 -4.86 4.67
N SER A 11 -16.47 -4.48 5.53
CA SER A 11 -15.91 -5.35 6.57
C SER A 11 -16.35 -4.90 7.96
N PHE A 12 -16.16 -3.62 8.27
CA PHE A 12 -16.39 -3.08 9.62
C PHE A 12 -17.83 -2.62 9.86
N ASP A 13 -18.64 -2.48 8.81
CA ASP A 13 -20.03 -2.00 8.85
C ASP A 13 -20.20 -0.65 9.59
N ILE A 14 -19.33 0.32 9.26
CA ILE A 14 -19.32 1.67 9.84
C ILE A 14 -19.24 2.77 8.77
N GLU A 15 -19.73 3.95 9.10
CA GLU A 15 -19.65 5.15 8.26
C GLU A 15 -18.96 6.31 9.00
N PRO A 16 -17.61 6.29 9.13
CA PRO A 16 -16.89 7.30 9.88
C PRO A 16 -16.81 8.63 9.12
N LYS A 17 -16.73 9.73 9.89
CA LYS A 17 -16.40 11.04 9.34
C LYS A 17 -14.90 11.16 9.11
N PHE A 18 -14.49 11.39 7.87
CA PHE A 18 -13.08 11.60 7.53
C PHE A 18 -12.68 13.07 7.72
N VAL A 19 -11.55 13.28 8.41
CA VAL A 19 -10.91 14.58 8.59
C VAL A 19 -9.46 14.47 8.14
N THR A 20 -9.01 15.35 7.25
CA THR A 20 -7.62 15.40 6.79
C THR A 20 -6.78 16.22 7.77
N LEU A 21 -5.68 15.64 8.24
CA LEU A 21 -4.70 16.22 9.15
C LEU A 21 -3.29 15.84 8.69
N GLU A 22 -2.28 16.57 9.18
CA GLU A 22 -0.88 16.16 9.04
C GLU A 22 -0.63 14.81 9.73
N PRO A 23 0.33 13.99 9.26
CA PRO A 23 0.59 12.64 9.77
C PRO A 23 1.32 12.65 11.13
N ASP A 24 0.77 13.38 12.11
CA ASP A 24 1.15 13.35 13.52
C ASP A 24 0.08 12.56 14.28
N ILE A 25 0.39 11.31 14.61
CA ILE A 25 -0.54 10.40 15.26
C ILE A 25 -1.10 10.95 16.58
N LYS A 26 -0.27 11.64 17.36
CA LYS A 26 -0.70 12.20 18.66
C LYS A 26 -1.66 13.37 18.45
N ALA A 27 -1.40 14.22 17.46
CA ALA A 27 -2.30 15.32 17.12
C ALA A 27 -3.62 14.81 16.48
N MET A 28 -3.54 13.77 15.66
CA MET A 28 -4.70 13.13 15.03
C MET A 28 -5.62 12.50 16.07
N LEU A 29 -5.08 11.69 16.99
CA LEU A 29 -5.86 10.99 18.03
C LEU A 29 -6.43 11.93 19.10
N LYS A 30 -5.90 13.14 19.25
CA LYS A 30 -6.54 14.18 20.07
C LYS A 30 -7.82 14.74 19.45
N ARG A 31 -8.02 14.59 18.13
CA ARG A 31 -9.13 15.18 17.38
C ARG A 31 -10.10 14.14 16.82
N CYS A 32 -9.66 12.89 16.68
CA CYS A 32 -10.38 11.81 16.05
C CYS A 32 -10.20 10.52 16.85
N ASP A 33 -11.17 9.62 16.78
CA ASP A 33 -11.14 8.35 17.50
C ASP A 33 -10.12 7.35 16.90
N ALA A 34 -9.72 7.55 15.64
CA ALA A 34 -8.73 6.76 14.93
C ALA A 34 -7.90 7.62 13.96
N ALA A 35 -6.72 7.12 13.59
CA ALA A 35 -5.80 7.78 12.66
C ALA A 35 -5.38 6.83 11.53
N LEU A 36 -5.43 7.32 10.28
CA LEU A 36 -4.90 6.61 9.12
C LEU A 36 -3.52 7.17 8.75
N LEU A 37 -2.50 6.32 8.77
CA LEU A 37 -1.13 6.65 8.36
C LEU A 37 -0.69 5.76 7.20
N ILE A 38 0.29 6.23 6.42
CA ILE A 38 0.94 5.48 5.34
C ILE A 38 2.44 5.75 5.34
N GLY A 39 3.22 4.90 4.67
CA GLY A 39 4.67 5.05 4.54
C GLY A 39 5.39 4.90 5.88
N ASP A 40 6.54 5.56 6.00
CA ASP A 40 7.44 5.45 7.15
C ASP A 40 6.75 5.78 8.49
N ALA A 41 5.83 6.75 8.48
CA ALA A 41 5.05 7.09 9.67
C ALA A 41 4.21 5.91 10.17
N ALA A 42 3.64 5.10 9.27
CA ALA A 42 2.91 3.89 9.64
C ALA A 42 3.85 2.73 9.99
N LEU A 43 4.95 2.59 9.23
CA LEU A 43 5.89 1.49 9.37
C LEU A 43 6.61 1.53 10.73
N PHE A 44 7.14 2.68 11.11
CA PHE A 44 7.93 2.85 12.33
C PHE A 44 7.12 3.35 13.53
N THR A 45 5.78 3.38 13.44
CA THR A 45 4.95 3.65 14.62
C THR A 45 5.02 2.46 15.56
N ASP A 46 5.54 2.73 16.76
CA ASP A 46 5.45 1.86 17.94
C ASP A 46 4.08 2.06 18.59
N GLN A 47 3.16 1.15 18.30
CA GLN A 47 1.80 1.18 18.84
C GLN A 47 1.76 0.89 20.35
N ASP A 48 2.68 0.08 20.87
CA ASP A 48 2.70 -0.32 22.28
C ASP A 48 3.14 0.86 23.16
N ALA A 49 4.17 1.60 22.74
CA ALA A 49 4.59 2.82 23.42
C ALA A 49 3.52 3.92 23.38
N LEU A 50 2.65 3.92 22.37
CA LEU A 50 1.53 4.85 22.26
C LEU A 50 0.26 4.35 22.98
N GLY A 51 0.20 3.08 23.38
CA GLY A 51 -0.97 2.47 24.00
C GLY A 51 -2.19 2.44 23.06
N ILE A 52 -1.96 2.19 21.76
CA ILE A 52 -3.00 2.17 20.73
C ILE A 52 -3.04 0.82 20.02
N GLU A 53 -4.19 0.52 19.42
CA GLU A 53 -4.33 -0.62 18.51
C GLU A 53 -3.91 -0.22 17.09
N LYS A 54 -3.19 -1.11 16.40
CA LYS A 54 -2.75 -0.95 15.02
C LYS A 54 -3.43 -1.99 14.14
N ILE A 55 -4.16 -1.52 13.14
CA ILE A 55 -4.89 -2.35 12.17
C ILE A 55 -4.16 -2.24 10.81
N ASP A 56 -3.72 -3.37 10.26
CA ASP A 56 -3.13 -3.41 8.92
C ASP A 56 -4.24 -3.51 7.85
N LEU A 57 -4.38 -2.47 7.04
CA LEU A 57 -5.43 -2.46 6.01
C LEU A 57 -5.21 -3.47 4.87
N GLY A 58 -3.97 -3.89 4.63
CA GLY A 58 -3.64 -4.96 3.69
C GLY A 58 -4.03 -6.33 4.22
N GLU A 59 -3.84 -6.57 5.52
CA GLU A 59 -4.33 -7.76 6.20
C GLU A 59 -5.87 -7.82 6.18
N GLU A 60 -6.54 -6.73 6.55
CA GLU A 60 -8.01 -6.62 6.52
C GLU A 60 -8.59 -6.83 5.11
N TRP A 61 -7.92 -6.29 4.10
CA TRP A 61 -8.27 -6.55 2.70
C TRP A 61 -8.13 -8.03 2.34
N THR A 62 -7.03 -8.66 2.75
CA THR A 62 -6.77 -10.07 2.49
C THR A 62 -7.78 -10.96 3.21
N ALA A 63 -8.13 -10.64 4.46
CA ALA A 63 -9.16 -11.34 5.21
C ALA A 63 -10.54 -11.23 4.53
N MET A 64 -10.89 -10.05 4.05
CA MET A 64 -12.17 -9.80 3.37
C MET A 64 -12.28 -10.47 1.98
N THR A 65 -11.16 -10.58 1.24
CA THR A 65 -11.20 -10.93 -0.20
C THR A 65 -10.41 -12.18 -0.58
N ASN A 66 -9.53 -12.65 0.28
CA ASN A 66 -8.52 -13.67 0.01
C ASN A 66 -7.60 -13.31 -1.18
N LEU A 67 -7.39 -12.02 -1.44
CA LEU A 67 -6.55 -11.50 -2.52
C LEU A 67 -5.53 -10.48 -1.98
N PRO A 68 -4.35 -10.36 -2.60
CA PRO A 68 -3.41 -9.31 -2.24
C PRO A 68 -3.96 -7.92 -2.61
N PHE A 69 -3.46 -6.88 -1.93
CA PHE A 69 -3.76 -5.49 -2.25
C PHE A 69 -2.65 -4.84 -3.06
N VAL A 70 -3.01 -4.09 -4.11
CA VAL A 70 -2.04 -3.34 -4.92
C VAL A 70 -2.02 -1.87 -4.49
N TRP A 71 -0.98 -1.49 -3.75
CA TRP A 71 -0.81 -0.12 -3.24
C TRP A 71 -0.42 0.89 -4.33
N ALA A 72 0.44 0.47 -5.26
CA ALA A 72 0.93 1.31 -6.35
C ALA A 72 1.39 0.45 -7.53
N PHE A 73 1.42 1.07 -8.71
CA PHE A 73 1.97 0.49 -9.94
C PHE A 73 2.48 1.61 -10.85
N TRP A 74 3.40 1.29 -11.76
CA TRP A 74 3.78 2.20 -12.83
C TRP A 74 2.73 2.21 -13.93
N ALA A 75 2.38 3.41 -14.39
CA ALA A 75 1.46 3.62 -15.49
C ALA A 75 2.05 4.61 -16.50
N GLY A 76 1.79 4.37 -17.78
CA GLY A 76 2.27 5.22 -18.87
C GLY A 76 1.20 5.49 -19.91
N ARG A 77 1.26 6.66 -20.54
CA ARG A 77 0.32 7.04 -21.60
C ARG A 77 0.49 6.12 -22.81
N PRO A 78 -0.62 5.73 -23.50
CA PRO A 78 -0.53 4.94 -24.72
C PRO A 78 0.39 5.58 -25.76
N GLY A 79 1.24 4.77 -26.39
CA GLY A 79 2.19 5.22 -27.42
C GLY A 79 3.42 5.95 -26.89
N VAL A 80 3.55 6.15 -25.56
CA VAL A 80 4.74 6.75 -24.94
C VAL A 80 5.68 5.70 -24.39
N VAL A 81 5.14 4.65 -23.76
CA VAL A 81 5.93 3.56 -23.17
C VAL A 81 6.18 2.47 -24.21
N GLY A 82 7.45 2.13 -24.41
CA GLY A 82 7.88 1.05 -25.29
C GLY A 82 8.53 -0.12 -24.54
N SER A 83 8.90 -1.16 -25.28
CA SER A 83 9.57 -2.35 -24.73
C SER A 83 10.90 -2.03 -24.03
N GLY A 84 11.64 -1.03 -24.51
CA GLY A 84 12.88 -0.57 -23.88
C GLY A 84 12.65 -0.01 -22.47
N ASP A 85 11.59 0.78 -22.27
CA ASP A 85 11.24 1.33 -20.95
C ASP A 85 10.80 0.23 -19.99
N ILE A 86 10.01 -0.73 -20.49
CA ILE A 86 9.54 -1.89 -19.72
C ILE A 86 10.71 -2.75 -19.27
N ALA A 87 11.66 -3.02 -20.17
CA ALA A 87 12.87 -3.77 -19.86
C ALA A 87 13.75 -3.04 -18.82
N ALA A 88 13.91 -1.71 -18.96
CA ALA A 88 14.68 -0.91 -18.02
C ALA A 88 14.07 -0.89 -16.61
N LEU A 89 12.75 -0.66 -16.50
CA LEU A 89 12.03 -0.68 -15.22
C LEU A 89 12.03 -2.08 -14.58
N THR A 90 11.87 -3.13 -15.40
CA THR A 90 11.95 -4.52 -14.94
C THR A 90 13.32 -4.85 -14.38
N ALA A 91 14.39 -4.51 -15.11
CA ALA A 91 15.76 -4.75 -14.66
C ALA A 91 16.08 -3.97 -13.37
N ALA A 92 15.62 -2.71 -13.26
CA ALA A 92 15.79 -1.90 -12.06
C ALA A 92 15.06 -2.50 -10.85
N ARG A 93 13.80 -2.94 -11.04
CA ARG A 93 12.99 -3.61 -10.01
C ARG A 93 13.65 -4.91 -9.55
N ASP A 94 14.10 -5.75 -10.48
CA ASP A 94 14.74 -7.03 -10.16
C ASP A 94 16.08 -6.84 -9.42
N ALA A 95 16.86 -5.82 -9.80
CA ALA A 95 18.08 -5.46 -9.10
C ALA A 95 17.78 -4.93 -7.67
N GLY A 96 16.74 -4.12 -7.52
CA GLY A 96 16.28 -3.61 -6.23
C GLY A 96 15.85 -4.72 -5.28
N VAL A 97 15.03 -5.67 -5.76
CA VAL A 97 14.60 -6.84 -4.97
C VAL A 97 15.78 -7.68 -4.51
N LYS A 98 16.77 -7.94 -5.38
CA LYS A 98 17.99 -8.68 -4.99
C LYS A 98 18.86 -7.94 -3.96
N ALA A 99 18.70 -6.61 -3.87
CA ALA A 99 19.46 -5.75 -2.99
C ALA A 99 18.61 -5.20 -1.82
N SER A 100 17.43 -5.78 -1.55
CA SER A 100 16.46 -5.29 -0.54
C SER A 100 17.12 -4.98 0.80
N ASP A 101 17.91 -5.93 1.30
CA ASP A 101 18.50 -5.86 2.64
C ASP A 101 19.55 -4.74 2.72
N ALA A 102 20.36 -4.60 1.66
CA ALA A 102 21.34 -3.53 1.54
C ALA A 102 20.67 -2.15 1.40
N ILE A 103 19.55 -2.07 0.68
CA ILE A 103 18.76 -0.85 0.53
C ILE A 103 18.15 -0.44 1.87
N ALA A 104 17.50 -1.38 2.58
CA ALA A 104 16.91 -1.14 3.89
C ALA A 104 17.96 -0.72 4.93
N THR A 105 19.10 -1.43 4.97
CA THR A 105 20.21 -1.12 5.89
C THR A 105 20.75 0.29 5.65
N LYS A 106 20.93 0.67 4.39
CA LYS A 106 21.39 2.01 4.04
C LYS A 106 20.34 3.09 4.35
N PHE A 107 19.06 2.81 4.14
CA PHE A 107 17.98 3.76 4.39
C PHE A 107 17.83 4.07 5.89
N CYS A 108 17.95 3.05 6.74
CA CYS A 108 17.86 3.17 8.20
C CYS A 108 19.23 3.27 8.89
N GLU A 109 20.26 3.75 8.19
CA GLU A 109 21.62 3.81 8.73
C GLU A 109 21.67 4.61 10.05
N GLY A 110 22.23 3.99 11.10
CA GLY A 110 22.31 4.56 12.43
C GLY A 110 21.15 4.21 13.37
N ASP A 111 20.16 3.44 12.93
CA ASP A 111 19.01 2.99 13.72
C ASP A 111 18.76 1.48 13.51
N ALA A 112 19.40 0.66 14.34
CA ALA A 112 19.41 -0.80 14.15
C ALA A 112 18.01 -1.45 14.23
N GLU A 113 17.13 -0.93 15.08
CA GLU A 113 15.76 -1.40 15.20
C GLU A 113 14.96 -1.12 13.91
N LYS A 114 15.11 0.08 13.35
CA LYS A 114 14.48 0.40 12.05
C LYS A 114 15.08 -0.38 10.89
N VAL A 115 16.36 -0.77 10.95
CA VAL A 115 16.97 -1.62 9.92
C VAL A 115 16.26 -2.97 9.88
N GLU A 116 16.06 -3.63 11.02
CA GLU A 116 15.39 -4.93 11.09
C GLU A 116 13.96 -4.84 10.53
N ILE A 117 13.18 -3.85 10.98
CA ILE A 117 11.82 -3.61 10.48
C ILE A 117 11.81 -3.34 8.97
N ALA A 118 12.73 -2.52 8.46
CA ALA A 118 12.77 -2.16 7.04
C ALA A 118 13.21 -3.34 6.15
N VAL A 119 14.12 -4.19 6.63
CA VAL A 119 14.54 -5.40 5.93
C VAL A 119 13.36 -6.35 5.74
N ASP A 120 12.66 -6.67 6.82
CA ASP A 120 11.50 -7.57 6.76
C ASP A 120 10.38 -6.95 5.92
N TYR A 121 10.15 -5.64 6.04
CA TYR A 121 9.17 -4.92 5.23
C TYR A 121 9.43 -5.04 3.72
N LEU A 122 10.66 -4.79 3.27
CA LEU A 122 10.99 -4.84 1.84
C LEU A 122 11.07 -6.27 1.30
N ARG A 123 11.50 -7.23 2.12
CA ARG A 123 11.73 -8.62 1.68
C ARG A 123 10.47 -9.47 1.75
N ASP A 124 9.73 -9.36 2.86
CA ASP A 124 8.69 -10.32 3.23
C ASP A 124 7.28 -9.73 3.13
N ASN A 125 7.11 -8.41 3.24
CA ASN A 125 5.79 -7.77 3.29
C ASN A 125 5.38 -7.07 1.97
N ILE A 126 6.32 -6.81 1.06
CA ILE A 126 6.03 -6.19 -0.24
C ILE A 126 6.31 -7.16 -1.39
N SER A 127 5.32 -7.32 -2.26
CA SER A 127 5.52 -7.90 -3.58
C SER A 127 5.69 -6.80 -4.64
N PHE A 128 6.73 -6.93 -5.47
CA PHE A 128 7.04 -5.98 -6.56
C PHE A 128 6.59 -6.48 -7.95
N THR A 129 5.73 -7.50 -7.99
CA THR A 129 5.19 -8.08 -9.23
C THR A 129 3.68 -7.88 -9.31
N LEU A 130 3.20 -7.51 -10.51
CA LEU A 130 1.77 -7.42 -10.82
C LEU A 130 1.31 -8.70 -11.53
N ASP A 131 1.40 -9.81 -10.79
CA ASP A 131 0.99 -11.16 -11.22
C ASP A 131 -0.55 -11.32 -11.25
N ASP A 132 -1.03 -12.51 -11.62
CA ASP A 132 -2.46 -12.76 -11.76
C ASP A 132 -3.25 -12.52 -10.45
N PRO A 133 -2.81 -13.00 -9.26
CA PRO A 133 -3.43 -12.64 -8.00
C PRO A 133 -3.48 -11.14 -7.74
N ALA A 134 -2.38 -10.40 -7.99
CA ALA A 134 -2.34 -8.95 -7.81
C ALA A 134 -3.28 -8.22 -8.79
N ARG A 135 -3.36 -8.66 -10.05
CA ARG A 135 -4.31 -8.13 -11.03
C ARG A 135 -5.77 -8.40 -10.62
N ALA A 136 -6.04 -9.58 -10.06
CA ALA A 136 -7.36 -9.92 -9.52
C ALA A 136 -7.73 -9.03 -8.32
N GLY A 137 -6.80 -8.84 -7.38
CA GLY A 137 -6.96 -7.94 -6.24
C GLY A 137 -7.22 -6.49 -6.66
N LEU A 138 -6.42 -5.97 -7.60
CA LEU A 138 -6.61 -4.63 -8.17
C LEU A 138 -8.00 -4.47 -8.81
N LYS A 139 -8.43 -5.45 -9.62
CA LYS A 139 -9.76 -5.43 -10.24
C LYS A 139 -10.86 -5.40 -9.18
N LYS A 140 -10.78 -6.27 -8.17
CA LYS A 140 -11.75 -6.36 -7.08
C LYS A 140 -11.82 -5.03 -6.30
N PHE A 141 -10.68 -4.41 -6.01
CA PHE A 141 -10.62 -3.12 -5.34
C PHE A 141 -11.30 -2.01 -6.16
N LEU A 142 -11.02 -1.95 -7.46
CA LEU A 142 -11.62 -0.95 -8.34
C LEU A 142 -13.15 -1.07 -8.41
N GLU A 143 -13.67 -2.30 -8.47
CA GLU A 143 -15.11 -2.58 -8.40
C GLU A 143 -15.70 -2.09 -7.06
N ALA A 144 -15.11 -2.49 -5.93
CA ALA A 144 -15.59 -2.08 -4.60
C ALA A 144 -15.51 -0.56 -4.38
N ALA A 145 -14.45 0.09 -4.87
CA ALA A 145 -14.27 1.54 -4.76
C ALA A 145 -15.29 2.32 -5.61
N LYS A 146 -15.72 1.76 -6.75
CA LYS A 146 -16.80 2.32 -7.57
C LYS A 146 -18.15 2.26 -6.84
N ASP A 147 -18.45 1.14 -6.17
CA ASP A 147 -19.70 0.98 -5.40
C ASP A 147 -19.78 2.00 -4.26
N GLN A 148 -18.64 2.32 -3.65
CA GLN A 148 -18.50 3.39 -2.65
C GLN A 148 -18.38 4.80 -3.24
N ARG A 149 -18.53 4.96 -4.56
CA ARG A 149 -18.42 6.22 -5.31
C ARG A 149 -17.10 6.97 -5.09
N VAL A 150 -16.04 6.24 -4.70
CA VAL A 150 -14.70 6.80 -4.52
C VAL A 150 -14.01 6.97 -5.87
N VAL A 151 -14.32 6.10 -6.84
CA VAL A 151 -13.84 6.17 -8.22
C VAL A 151 -15.04 6.29 -9.17
N GLN A 152 -15.01 7.28 -10.07
CA GLN A 152 -16.14 7.57 -10.97
C GLN A 152 -16.12 6.75 -12.26
N LEU A 153 -14.93 6.36 -12.74
CA LEU A 153 -14.74 5.66 -14.00
C LEU A 153 -13.64 4.60 -13.87
N LEU A 154 -13.94 3.40 -14.36
CA LEU A 154 -12.97 2.31 -14.49
C LEU A 154 -12.70 2.09 -15.98
N PRO A 155 -11.73 2.80 -16.58
CA PRO A 155 -11.28 2.43 -17.91
C PRO A 155 -10.73 1.00 -17.88
N PRO A 156 -10.89 0.22 -18.97
CA PRO A 156 -10.31 -1.11 -19.03
C PRO A 156 -8.80 -1.02 -18.81
N LEU A 157 -8.30 -1.79 -17.83
CA LEU A 157 -6.87 -1.87 -17.57
C LEU A 157 -6.18 -2.54 -18.75
N LYS A 158 -5.23 -1.83 -19.35
CA LYS A 158 -4.33 -2.37 -20.37
C LYS A 158 -2.98 -2.59 -19.73
N TYR A 159 -2.52 -3.82 -19.75
CA TYR A 159 -1.21 -4.20 -19.22
C TYR A 159 -0.19 -4.20 -20.35
N TYR A 160 1.02 -3.76 -20.03
CA TYR A 160 2.17 -3.98 -20.88
C TYR A 160 2.73 -5.35 -20.53
N GLU A 161 2.79 -6.23 -21.53
CA GLU A 161 3.44 -7.54 -21.37
C GLU A 161 4.93 -7.41 -21.76
N PRO A 162 5.83 -8.19 -21.14
CA PRO A 162 7.26 -8.22 -21.48
C PRO A 162 7.53 -8.63 -22.94
#